data_AF-C1H6W3-F1
#
_entry.id   AF-C1H6W3-F1
#
_cell.length_a   1.000
_cell.length_b   1.000
_cell.length_c   1.000
_cell.angle_alpha   90.00
_cell.angle_beta   90.00
_cell.angle_gamma   90.00
#
_symmetry.space_group_name_H-M   'P 1'
#
loop_
_entity.id
_entity.type
_entity.pdbx_description
1 polymer ?
#
loop_
_entity_poly.entity_id
_entity_poly.type
_entity_poly.pdbx_seq_one_letter_code
_entity_poly.pdbx_strand_id
1 'polypeptide(L)'
;MTDITPLLNECLNSHGAAGIQSRSKPGEDGRPSTETVDEFLKEAYRINAHITSLLTYLKFIRQSYLSTTTPRAPFSHNNLPPPAIQAYHPLKHQKHQLEQHHLADADRDTIDSSTALLLRDLSSSISNLASAETLRQETQSTLLRKKFGLDFKNSALWKWAAGGNELEKKAVSVEQERLEETERTLKTIRENVLWWLRRRLEGVAEVQRGMVEKRIERAREKEKSILYKMGGMSGVGVGVGVGVGVCRGDESGLPLRDRVALGAGAGDIAPDMIDEKEKAEIESKLTPEQLQLFAQENDGLLKRYEDNLGKVQNAEKSLLEISSLQQTLVMHLSTQEEFINQLVTDAVNTETNVGQGNKDLKRVAERRSTAQAVFWGTVGLCTWLVIWDAIF
;
A
#
# COMPACT_ATOMS: atom_id res chain seq x y z
N MET A 1 -4.28 -21.27 -1.06
CA MET A 1 -2.81 -21.09 -1.17
C MET A 1 -2.16 -22.42 -0.85
N THR A 2 -1.07 -22.76 -1.53
CA THR A 2 -0.36 -24.04 -1.45
C THR A 2 0.28 -24.25 -0.08
N ASP A 3 0.16 -25.46 0.47
CA ASP A 3 0.87 -25.86 1.69
C ASP A 3 2.38 -25.87 1.42
N ILE A 4 3.13 -25.00 2.11
CA ILE A 4 4.60 -24.91 2.01
C ILE A 4 5.31 -25.78 3.06
N THR A 5 4.57 -26.47 3.93
CA THR A 5 5.12 -27.43 4.90
C THR A 5 6.11 -28.43 4.27
N PRO A 6 5.86 -29.02 3.08
CA PRO A 6 6.84 -29.94 2.47
C PRO A 6 8.17 -29.27 2.11
N LEU A 7 8.14 -28.07 1.52
CA LEU A 7 9.35 -27.31 1.17
C LEU A 7 10.13 -26.89 2.41
N LEU A 8 9.41 -26.47 3.46
CA LEU A 8 10.04 -26.10 4.72
C LEU A 8 10.70 -27.31 5.40
N ASN A 9 10.05 -28.47 5.37
CA ASN A 9 10.63 -29.72 5.89
C ASN A 9 11.88 -30.15 5.12
N GLU A 10 11.90 -29.96 3.81
CA GLU A 10 13.10 -30.20 3.00
C GLU A 10 14.27 -29.31 3.44
N CYS A 11 14.02 -28.01 3.66
CA CYS A 11 15.04 -27.09 4.20
C CYS A 11 15.45 -27.39 5.65
N LEU A 12 14.52 -27.78 6.51
CA LEU A 12 14.86 -28.15 7.89
C LEU A 12 15.75 -29.39 7.93
N ASN A 13 15.41 -30.40 7.12
CA ASN A 13 16.20 -31.62 7.02
C ASN A 13 17.60 -31.34 6.45
N SER A 14 17.76 -30.43 5.49
CA SER A 14 19.08 -30.08 4.95
C SER A 14 19.97 -29.35 5.95
N HIS A 15 19.39 -28.61 6.90
CA HIS A 15 20.09 -27.98 8.01
C HIS A 15 20.22 -28.86 9.27
N GLY A 16 19.81 -30.13 9.21
CA GLY A 16 19.88 -31.07 10.33
C GLY A 16 18.88 -30.79 11.46
N ALA A 17 17.86 -29.98 11.20
CA ALA A 17 16.75 -29.75 12.11
C ALA A 17 15.63 -30.77 11.89
N ALA A 18 14.88 -31.10 12.94
CA ALA A 18 13.73 -31.99 12.83
C ALA A 18 12.62 -31.35 11.98
N GLY A 19 12.12 -32.09 10.98
CA GLY A 19 10.96 -31.65 10.19
C GLY A 19 9.73 -31.39 11.06
N ILE A 20 8.94 -30.40 10.67
CA ILE A 20 7.67 -30.05 11.29
C ILE A 20 6.63 -31.10 10.87
N GLN A 21 5.93 -31.70 11.82
CA GLN A 21 4.84 -32.63 11.53
C GLN A 21 3.72 -31.87 10.81
N SER A 22 3.33 -32.34 9.63
CA SER A 22 2.16 -31.83 8.90
C SER A 22 0.92 -32.03 9.76
N ARG A 23 0.27 -30.91 10.11
CA ARG A 23 -1.00 -30.76 10.82
C ARG A 23 -1.55 -32.09 11.36
N SER A 24 -0.98 -32.57 12.47
CA SER A 24 -1.58 -33.68 13.22
C SER A 24 -2.91 -33.19 13.82
N LYS A 25 -3.84 -34.14 13.97
CA LYS A 25 -5.23 -33.92 14.42
C LYS A 25 -5.26 -33.07 15.71
N PRO A 26 -6.31 -32.22 15.89
CA PRO A 26 -6.40 -31.38 17.07
C PRO A 26 -6.45 -32.25 18.33
N GLY A 27 -5.41 -32.21 19.17
CA GLY A 27 -5.45 -32.84 20.48
C GLY A 27 -4.12 -33.27 21.12
N GLU A 28 -2.99 -33.35 20.40
CA GLU A 28 -1.84 -34.11 20.94
C GLU A 28 -0.61 -33.32 21.45
N ASP A 29 -0.52 -32.01 21.26
CA ASP A 29 0.58 -31.24 21.85
C ASP A 29 0.04 -30.14 22.77
N GLY A 30 0.39 -30.24 24.06
CA GLY A 30 0.12 -29.26 25.13
C GLY A 30 0.87 -27.94 24.95
N ARG A 31 0.82 -27.36 23.75
CA ARG A 31 1.21 -25.97 23.49
C ARG A 31 0.04 -25.05 23.84
N PRO A 32 0.31 -23.87 24.44
CA PRO A 32 -0.74 -22.93 24.84
C PRO A 32 -1.63 -22.59 23.63
N SER A 33 -2.92 -22.89 23.79
CA SER A 33 -4.06 -22.69 22.88
C SER A 33 -3.74 -21.98 21.55
N THR A 34 -3.72 -22.77 20.46
CA THR A 34 -3.65 -22.28 19.08
C THR A 34 -4.83 -21.38 18.69
N GLU A 35 -5.89 -21.32 19.50
CA GLU A 35 -7.11 -20.56 19.21
C GLU A 35 -6.87 -19.04 19.08
N THR A 36 -6.09 -18.43 19.99
CA THR A 36 -5.77 -16.99 19.90
C THR A 36 -4.75 -16.68 18.81
N VAL A 37 -3.80 -17.60 18.57
CA VAL A 37 -2.87 -17.49 17.44
C VAL A 37 -3.62 -17.56 16.11
N ASP A 38 -4.69 -18.35 16.08
CA ASP A 38 -5.60 -18.46 14.95
C ASP A 38 -6.40 -17.18 14.70
N GLU A 39 -6.83 -16.44 15.72
CA GLU A 39 -7.62 -15.21 15.51
C GLU A 39 -6.85 -14.11 14.77
N PHE A 40 -5.62 -13.82 15.21
CA PHE A 40 -4.75 -12.86 14.53
C PHE A 40 -4.53 -13.24 13.07
N LEU A 41 -4.18 -14.52 12.83
CA LEU A 41 -3.92 -15.00 11.47
C LEU A 41 -5.20 -15.02 10.62
N LYS A 42 -6.35 -15.42 11.18
CA LYS A 42 -7.65 -15.39 10.49
C LYS A 42 -7.96 -13.97 10.01
N GLU A 43 -7.81 -12.97 10.88
CA GLU A 43 -8.05 -11.58 10.51
C GLU A 43 -7.01 -11.08 9.49
N ALA A 44 -5.73 -11.43 9.66
CA ALA A 44 -4.69 -11.11 8.67
C ALA A 44 -5.00 -11.70 7.29
N TYR A 45 -5.45 -12.96 7.21
CA TYR A 45 -5.86 -13.60 5.96
C TYR A 45 -7.09 -12.93 5.35
N ARG A 46 -8.06 -12.52 6.17
CA ARG A 46 -9.25 -11.79 5.73
C ARG A 46 -8.87 -10.44 5.13
N ILE A 47 -8.08 -9.63 5.84
CA ILE A 47 -7.56 -8.35 5.35
C ILE A 47 -6.82 -8.58 4.02
N ASN A 48 -5.97 -9.60 3.97
CA ASN A 48 -5.22 -9.93 2.77
C ASN A 48 -6.12 -10.29 1.57
N ALA A 49 -7.19 -11.04 1.80
CA ALA A 49 -8.17 -11.36 0.77
C ALA A 49 -8.84 -10.08 0.24
N HIS A 50 -9.21 -9.15 1.12
CA HIS A 50 -9.78 -7.86 0.73
C HIS A 50 -8.78 -6.99 -0.05
N ILE A 51 -7.51 -6.90 0.36
CA ILE A 51 -6.45 -6.22 -0.40
C ILE A 51 -6.30 -6.84 -1.80
N THR A 52 -6.29 -8.17 -1.88
CA THR A 52 -6.19 -8.89 -3.17
C THR A 52 -7.38 -8.60 -4.07
N SER A 53 -8.59 -8.62 -3.52
CA SER A 53 -9.82 -8.33 -4.23
C SER A 53 -9.81 -6.90 -4.76
N LEU A 54 -9.42 -5.93 -3.94
CA LEU A 54 -9.32 -4.52 -4.34
C LEU A 54 -8.31 -4.33 -5.47
N LEU A 55 -7.12 -4.93 -5.37
CA LEU A 55 -6.11 -4.86 -6.43
C LEU A 55 -6.62 -5.49 -7.75
N THR A 56 -7.30 -6.63 -7.65
CA THR A 56 -7.88 -7.30 -8.83
C THR A 56 -8.95 -6.44 -9.48
N TYR A 57 -9.81 -5.82 -8.67
CA TYR A 57 -10.83 -4.87 -9.12
C TYR A 57 -10.18 -3.69 -9.84
N LEU A 58 -9.19 -3.02 -9.23
CA LEU A 58 -8.49 -1.88 -9.85
C LEU A 58 -7.83 -2.24 -11.18
N LYS A 59 -7.21 -3.42 -11.27
CA LYS A 59 -6.63 -3.91 -12.52
C LYS A 59 -7.68 -4.13 -13.60
N PHE A 60 -8.82 -4.69 -13.22
CA PHE A 60 -9.94 -4.93 -14.14
C PHE A 60 -10.53 -3.63 -14.67
N ILE A 61 -10.81 -2.66 -13.78
CA ILE A 61 -11.41 -1.38 -14.18
C ILE A 61 -10.42 -0.41 -14.82
N ARG A 62 -9.10 -0.65 -14.73
CA ARG A 62 -8.07 0.27 -15.26
C ARG A 62 -8.32 0.70 -16.70
N GLN A 63 -8.73 -0.22 -17.59
CA GLN A 63 -8.94 0.09 -19.00
C GLN A 63 -10.19 0.95 -19.23
N SER A 64 -11.32 0.60 -18.62
CA SER A 64 -12.57 1.38 -18.73
C SER A 64 -12.46 2.73 -18.03
N TYR A 65 -11.83 2.77 -16.86
CA TYR A 65 -11.60 3.98 -16.07
C TYR A 65 -10.72 4.98 -16.83
N LEU A 66 -9.65 4.51 -17.47
CA LEU A 66 -8.74 5.35 -18.23
C LEU A 66 -9.18 5.62 -19.67
N SER A 67 -10.28 5.03 -20.17
CA SER A 67 -10.73 5.28 -21.53
C SER A 67 -11.27 6.70 -21.68
N THR A 68 -10.72 7.45 -22.63
CA THR A 68 -11.14 8.83 -22.96
C THR A 68 -12.13 8.91 -24.11
N THR A 69 -12.59 7.76 -24.63
CA THR A 69 -13.62 7.72 -25.65
C THR A 69 -14.89 8.29 -25.06
N THR A 70 -15.12 9.58 -25.28
CA THR A 70 -16.46 10.15 -25.23
C THR A 70 -17.32 9.22 -26.07
N PRO A 71 -18.52 8.80 -25.60
CA PRO A 71 -19.43 8.07 -26.45
C PRO A 71 -19.57 8.90 -27.72
N ARG A 72 -18.99 8.39 -28.81
CA ARG A 72 -19.22 8.96 -30.13
C ARG A 72 -20.71 8.75 -30.29
N ALA A 73 -21.49 9.81 -30.12
CA ALA A 73 -22.88 9.81 -30.56
C ALA A 73 -22.81 9.19 -31.97
N PRO A 74 -23.50 8.06 -32.24
CA PRO A 74 -23.44 7.45 -33.54
C PRO A 74 -23.81 8.58 -34.49
N PHE A 75 -22.83 9.02 -35.27
CA PHE A 75 -23.12 9.96 -36.33
C PHE A 75 -24.16 9.22 -37.14
N SER A 76 -25.39 9.72 -37.12
CA SER A 76 -26.42 9.36 -38.08
C SER A 76 -25.89 9.86 -39.42
N HIS A 77 -24.89 9.15 -39.96
CA HIS A 77 -24.48 9.29 -41.33
C HIS A 77 -25.63 8.71 -42.12
N ASN A 78 -26.48 9.62 -42.57
CA ASN A 78 -27.35 9.53 -43.72
C ASN A 78 -27.80 8.11 -44.09
N ASN A 79 -29.08 7.87 -43.86
CA ASN A 79 -29.91 6.98 -44.67
C ASN A 79 -29.64 7.23 -46.17
N LEU A 80 -28.66 6.53 -46.73
CA LEU A 80 -28.61 6.23 -48.16
C LEU A 80 -29.19 4.82 -48.28
N PRO A 81 -30.34 4.63 -48.97
CA PRO A 81 -30.94 3.33 -49.15
C PRO A 81 -29.95 2.38 -49.87
N PRO A 82 -29.72 1.17 -49.37
CA PRO A 82 -28.77 0.25 -49.99
C PRO A 82 -29.29 -0.21 -51.36
N PRO A 83 -28.46 -0.21 -52.42
CA PRO A 83 -28.86 -0.73 -53.71
C PRO A 83 -29.01 -2.26 -53.64
N ALA A 84 -30.14 -2.74 -54.14
CA ALA A 84 -30.50 -4.15 -54.19
C ALA A 84 -29.63 -4.92 -55.20
N ILE A 85 -28.52 -5.52 -54.76
CA ILE A 85 -27.85 -6.60 -55.50
C ILE A 85 -27.42 -7.71 -54.52
N GLN A 86 -28.26 -8.74 -54.50
CA GLN A 86 -27.99 -10.18 -54.52
C GLN A 86 -26.73 -10.74 -53.83
N ALA A 87 -27.02 -11.55 -52.80
CA ALA A 87 -26.45 -12.87 -52.51
C ALA A 87 -24.92 -13.01 -52.37
N TYR A 88 -24.44 -13.25 -51.13
CA TYR A 88 -23.93 -14.55 -50.65
C TYR A 88 -23.49 -14.42 -49.16
N HIS A 89 -24.27 -15.06 -48.28
CA HIS A 89 -23.96 -15.82 -47.04
C HIS A 89 -22.78 -15.47 -46.08
N PRO A 90 -22.87 -15.86 -44.78
CA PRO A 90 -22.68 -14.94 -43.66
C PRO A 90 -21.58 -15.44 -42.71
N LEU A 91 -20.48 -14.70 -42.62
CA LEU A 91 -19.50 -14.98 -41.59
C LEU A 91 -19.91 -14.27 -40.29
N LYS A 92 -20.58 -15.07 -39.46
CA LYS A 92 -20.67 -14.97 -38.01
C LYS A 92 -19.32 -14.54 -37.41
N HIS A 93 -19.12 -13.25 -37.20
CA HIS A 93 -18.28 -12.75 -36.12
C HIS A 93 -19.14 -12.01 -35.11
N GLN A 94 -19.99 -12.83 -34.50
CA GLN A 94 -20.42 -12.71 -33.12
C GLN A 94 -19.19 -12.75 -32.19
N LYS A 95 -18.36 -11.69 -32.20
CA LYS A 95 -17.49 -11.38 -31.07
C LYS A 95 -18.34 -10.61 -30.07
N HIS A 96 -19.03 -11.41 -29.28
CA HIS A 96 -19.65 -11.09 -28.02
C HIS A 96 -18.97 -9.92 -27.29
N GLN A 97 -19.73 -8.86 -27.04
CA GLN A 97 -20.08 -8.41 -25.68
C GLN A 97 -18.93 -8.22 -24.67
N LEU A 98 -17.73 -7.83 -25.12
CA LEU A 98 -17.00 -6.81 -24.36
C LEU A 98 -17.73 -5.50 -24.63
N GLU A 99 -18.92 -5.36 -24.05
CA GLU A 99 -19.46 -4.04 -23.77
C GLU A 99 -18.42 -3.40 -22.83
N GLN A 100 -17.51 -2.66 -23.45
CA GLN A 100 -16.62 -1.77 -22.75
C GLN A 100 -17.54 -0.84 -22.01
N HIS A 101 -17.79 -1.14 -20.74
CA HIS A 101 -18.59 -0.32 -19.84
C HIS A 101 -17.87 1.03 -19.77
N HIS A 102 -18.24 1.94 -20.68
CA HIS A 102 -17.67 3.28 -20.77
C HIS A 102 -18.17 4.02 -19.54
N LEU A 103 -17.32 4.09 -18.52
CA LEU A 103 -17.63 4.80 -17.28
C LEU A 103 -17.79 6.30 -17.58
N ALA A 104 -18.86 6.91 -17.11
CA ALA A 104 -19.00 8.36 -17.14
C ALA A 104 -17.99 9.02 -16.19
N ASP A 105 -17.73 10.32 -16.34
CA ASP A 105 -16.84 11.03 -15.40
C ASP A 105 -17.35 10.94 -13.95
N ALA A 106 -18.67 10.98 -13.75
CA ALA A 106 -19.30 10.81 -12.44
C ALA A 106 -19.11 9.39 -11.87
N ASP A 107 -19.19 8.35 -12.71
CA ASP A 107 -18.91 6.97 -12.28
C ASP A 107 -17.44 6.80 -11.87
N ARG A 108 -16.52 7.53 -12.51
CA ARG A 108 -15.11 7.55 -12.10
C ARG A 108 -14.95 8.17 -10.70
N ASP A 109 -15.68 9.25 -10.40
CA ASP A 109 -15.65 9.88 -9.07
C ASP A 109 -16.20 8.96 -7.97
N THR A 110 -17.25 8.19 -8.27
CA THR A 110 -17.80 7.20 -7.31
C THR A 110 -16.84 6.03 -7.09
N ILE A 111 -16.14 5.59 -8.14
CA ILE A 111 -15.08 4.58 -8.03
C ILE A 111 -13.91 5.10 -7.18
N ASP A 112 -13.49 6.34 -7.40
CA ASP A 112 -12.37 6.93 -6.69
C ASP A 112 -12.68 7.09 -5.19
N SER A 113 -13.86 7.63 -4.87
CA SER A 113 -14.31 7.78 -3.47
C SER A 113 -14.54 6.44 -2.78
N SER A 114 -15.18 5.46 -3.43
CA SER A 114 -15.36 4.13 -2.84
C SER A 114 -14.03 3.39 -2.66
N THR A 115 -13.09 3.51 -3.61
CA THR A 115 -11.75 2.94 -3.47
C THR A 115 -10.98 3.59 -2.32
N ALA A 116 -11.03 4.92 -2.19
CA ALA A 116 -10.39 5.64 -1.09
C ALA A 116 -10.93 5.20 0.28
N LEU A 117 -12.26 5.06 0.39
CA LEU A 117 -12.89 4.52 1.60
C LEU A 117 -12.40 3.11 1.92
N LEU A 118 -12.36 2.20 0.93
CA LEU A 118 -11.84 0.85 1.14
C LEU A 118 -10.37 0.83 1.56
N LEU A 119 -9.53 1.68 0.97
CA LEU A 119 -8.12 1.81 1.37
C LEU A 119 -8.01 2.28 2.83
N ARG A 120 -8.83 3.25 3.23
CA ARG A 120 -8.86 3.77 4.61
C ARG A 120 -9.35 2.71 5.59
N ASP A 121 -10.40 1.99 5.25
CA ASP A 121 -10.97 0.92 6.08
C ASP A 121 -9.98 -0.24 6.25
N LEU A 122 -9.26 -0.61 5.19
CA LEU A 122 -8.19 -1.61 5.26
C LEU A 122 -7.00 -1.12 6.10
N SER A 123 -6.59 0.14 5.94
CA SER A 123 -5.55 0.75 6.78
C SER A 123 -5.94 0.75 8.27
N SER A 124 -7.19 1.13 8.57
CA SER A 124 -7.73 1.08 9.93
C SER A 124 -7.78 -0.35 10.47
N SER A 125 -8.21 -1.32 9.66
CA SER A 125 -8.24 -2.74 10.06
C SER A 125 -6.84 -3.27 10.39
N ILE A 126 -5.82 -2.92 9.59
CA ILE A 126 -4.42 -3.27 9.89
C ILE A 126 -3.95 -2.57 11.17
N SER A 127 -4.31 -1.30 11.37
CA SER A 127 -3.96 -0.55 12.57
C SER A 127 -4.60 -1.15 13.83
N ASN A 128 -5.85 -1.59 13.74
CA ASN A 128 -6.55 -2.26 14.84
C ASN A 128 -5.94 -3.63 15.14
N LEU A 129 -5.55 -4.38 14.11
CA LEU A 129 -4.84 -5.65 14.29
C LEU A 129 -3.47 -5.44 14.94
N ALA A 130 -2.75 -4.39 14.54
CA ALA A 130 -1.47 -4.02 15.14
C ALA A 130 -1.62 -3.61 16.61
N SER A 131 -2.62 -2.77 16.94
CA SER A 131 -2.86 -2.36 18.33
C SER A 131 -3.26 -3.55 19.21
N ALA A 132 -4.11 -4.45 18.71
CA ALA A 132 -4.44 -5.70 19.40
C ALA A 132 -3.19 -6.56 19.66
N GLU A 133 -2.26 -6.68 18.70
CA GLU A 133 -1.02 -7.42 18.91
C GLU A 133 -0.10 -6.75 19.94
N THR A 134 0.03 -5.43 19.92
CA THR A 134 0.82 -4.70 20.93
C THR A 134 0.29 -4.95 22.35
N LEU A 135 -1.03 -4.93 22.52
CA LEU A 135 -1.68 -5.21 23.80
C LEU A 135 -1.45 -6.67 24.23
N ARG A 136 -1.57 -7.63 23.30
CA ARG A 136 -1.25 -9.03 23.59
C ARG A 136 0.21 -9.22 23.99
N GLN A 137 1.13 -8.55 23.31
CA GLN A 137 2.55 -8.59 23.65
C GLN A 137 2.82 -8.01 25.04
N GLU A 138 2.23 -6.86 25.37
CA GLU A 138 2.37 -6.25 26.69
C GLU A 138 1.80 -7.17 27.78
N THR A 139 0.58 -7.66 27.61
CA THR A 139 -0.05 -8.59 28.56
C THR A 139 0.81 -9.83 28.77
N GLN A 140 1.32 -10.45 27.71
CA GLN A 140 2.17 -11.63 27.81
C GLN A 140 3.50 -11.34 28.52
N SER A 141 4.14 -10.20 28.23
CA SER A 141 5.37 -9.79 28.92
C SER A 141 5.13 -9.59 30.42
N THR A 142 3.99 -9.00 30.80
CA THR A 142 3.63 -8.80 32.21
C THR A 142 3.28 -10.11 32.90
N LEU A 143 2.70 -11.08 32.18
CA LEU A 143 2.40 -12.41 32.70
C LEU A 143 3.67 -13.22 32.95
N LEU A 144 4.63 -13.22 32.01
CA LEU A 144 5.94 -13.84 32.21
C LEU A 144 6.67 -13.20 33.39
N ARG A 145 6.68 -11.86 33.47
CA ARG A 145 7.25 -11.15 34.61
C ARG A 145 6.56 -11.48 35.93
N LYS A 146 5.25 -11.70 35.95
CA LYS A 146 4.55 -12.10 37.19
C LYS A 146 4.87 -13.54 37.57
N LYS A 147 4.87 -14.47 36.60
CA LYS A 147 5.16 -15.89 36.81
C LYS A 147 6.57 -16.11 37.36
N PHE A 148 7.56 -15.34 36.89
CA PHE A 148 8.95 -15.53 37.28
C PHE A 148 9.53 -14.45 38.22
N GLY A 149 9.00 -13.22 38.18
CA GLY A 149 9.56 -12.06 38.87
C GLY A 149 8.80 -11.58 40.11
N LEU A 150 7.51 -11.88 40.27
CA LEU A 150 6.77 -11.43 41.47
C LEU A 150 7.13 -12.24 42.71
N ASP A 151 7.55 -13.49 42.51
CA ASP A 151 8.01 -14.30 43.61
C ASP A 151 9.39 -13.84 44.09
N PHE A 152 10.26 -13.20 43.29
CA PHE A 152 11.64 -12.90 43.71
C PHE A 152 11.76 -12.10 45.02
N LYS A 153 10.84 -11.17 45.34
CA LYS A 153 10.93 -10.40 46.61
C LYS A 153 10.57 -11.21 47.86
N ASN A 154 9.69 -12.20 47.75
CA ASN A 154 9.35 -13.08 48.87
C ASN A 154 10.08 -14.43 48.73
N SER A 155 10.03 -15.04 47.56
CA SER A 155 10.74 -16.24 47.13
C SER A 155 12.25 -16.15 47.20
N ALA A 156 12.96 -15.01 47.07
CA ALA A 156 14.42 -15.06 47.31
C ALA A 156 14.74 -15.54 48.75
N LEU A 157 13.93 -15.11 49.73
CA LEU A 157 14.00 -15.59 51.11
C LEU A 157 13.37 -16.99 51.25
N TRP A 158 12.19 -17.26 50.71
CA TRP A 158 11.56 -18.60 50.79
C TRP A 158 12.32 -19.68 50.00
N LYS A 159 13.05 -19.34 48.93
CA LYS A 159 13.79 -20.25 48.04
C LYS A 159 15.24 -20.44 48.50
N TRP A 160 15.78 -19.54 49.33
CA TRP A 160 16.94 -19.84 50.19
C TRP A 160 16.52 -20.66 51.42
N ALA A 161 15.37 -20.35 52.05
CA ALA A 161 14.88 -21.05 53.24
C ALA A 161 14.33 -22.47 52.93
N ALA A 162 13.74 -22.68 51.76
CA ALA A 162 13.23 -23.99 51.33
C ALA A 162 14.33 -24.95 50.83
N GLY A 163 15.61 -24.61 51.01
CA GLY A 163 16.71 -25.48 50.58
C GLY A 163 16.68 -25.74 49.07
N GLY A 164 16.22 -24.76 48.29
CA GLY A 164 16.05 -24.88 46.84
C GLY A 164 17.39 -25.19 46.17
N ASN A 165 17.56 -26.46 45.79
CA ASN A 165 18.71 -26.98 45.09
C ASN A 165 19.00 -26.09 43.87
N GLU A 166 20.27 -25.78 43.59
CA GLU A 166 20.67 -24.99 42.41
C GLU A 166 20.04 -25.51 41.09
N LEU A 167 19.74 -26.81 41.04
CA LEU A 167 19.03 -27.48 39.94
C LEU A 167 17.62 -26.93 39.69
N GLU A 168 16.85 -26.60 40.72
CA GLU A 168 15.47 -26.08 40.58
C GLU A 168 15.47 -24.61 40.13
N LYS A 169 16.40 -23.80 40.67
CA LYS A 169 16.66 -22.44 40.15
C LYS A 169 17.00 -22.49 38.66
N LYS A 170 17.82 -23.47 38.25
CA LYS A 170 18.21 -23.68 36.86
C LYS A 170 17.06 -24.13 35.98
N ALA A 171 16.21 -25.06 36.44
CA ALA A 171 15.06 -25.53 35.68
C ALA A 171 14.07 -24.40 35.37
N VAL A 172 13.74 -23.58 36.39
CA VAL A 172 12.84 -22.42 36.22
C VAL A 172 13.46 -21.37 35.30
N SER A 173 14.76 -21.11 35.41
CA SER A 173 15.47 -20.16 34.53
C SER A 173 15.44 -20.61 33.06
N VAL A 174 15.66 -21.91 32.80
CA VAL A 174 15.65 -22.46 31.44
C VAL A 174 14.24 -22.46 30.85
N GLU A 175 13.22 -22.74 31.67
CA GLU A 175 11.83 -22.66 31.23
C GLU A 175 11.41 -21.22 30.91
N GLN A 176 11.80 -20.26 31.75
CA GLN A 176 11.58 -18.83 31.51
C GLN A 176 12.21 -18.38 30.18
N GLU A 177 13.49 -18.71 29.97
CA GLU A 177 14.22 -18.34 28.76
C GLU A 177 13.52 -18.86 27.49
N ARG A 178 13.13 -20.15 27.49
CA ARG A 178 12.39 -20.73 26.37
C ARG A 178 11.06 -20.04 26.09
N LEU A 179 10.27 -19.74 27.13
CA LEU A 179 8.99 -19.07 26.95
C LEU A 179 9.18 -17.65 26.38
N GLU A 180 10.15 -16.90 26.91
CA GLU A 180 10.45 -15.57 26.39
C GLU A 180 10.97 -15.62 24.94
N GLU A 181 11.78 -16.62 24.56
CA GLU A 181 12.22 -16.84 23.18
C GLU A 181 11.05 -17.14 22.22
N THR A 182 10.15 -18.04 22.60
CA THR A 182 8.96 -18.36 21.78
C THR A 182 8.07 -17.13 21.59
N GLU A 183 7.95 -16.26 22.59
CA GLU A 183 7.18 -15.03 22.48
C GLU A 183 7.89 -13.96 21.64
N ARG A 184 9.22 -13.86 21.74
CA ARG A 184 10.01 -12.96 20.89
C ARG A 184 9.90 -13.37 19.42
N THR A 185 10.06 -14.65 19.11
CA THR A 185 9.91 -15.16 17.73
C THR A 185 8.50 -14.95 17.19
N LEU A 186 7.47 -15.20 18.01
CA LEU A 186 6.08 -14.94 17.65
C LEU A 186 5.83 -13.45 17.35
N LYS A 187 6.39 -12.56 18.18
CA LYS A 187 6.35 -11.11 17.95
C LYS A 187 6.98 -10.75 16.60
N THR A 188 8.16 -11.29 16.29
CA THR A 188 8.84 -11.05 15.00
C THR A 188 8.00 -11.48 13.81
N ILE A 189 7.41 -12.67 13.89
CA ILE A 189 6.56 -13.20 12.81
C ILE A 189 5.34 -12.30 12.60
N ARG A 190 4.66 -11.90 13.68
CA ARG A 190 3.44 -11.09 13.57
C ARG A 190 3.72 -9.67 13.09
N GLU A 191 4.83 -9.08 13.50
CA GLU A 191 5.25 -7.78 12.98
C GLU A 191 5.59 -7.87 11.48
N ASN A 192 6.28 -8.94 11.06
CA ASN A 192 6.53 -9.19 9.63
C ASN A 192 5.23 -9.36 8.83
N VAL A 193 4.21 -10.03 9.38
CA VAL A 193 2.89 -10.15 8.75
C VAL A 193 2.23 -8.77 8.61
N LEU A 194 2.25 -7.95 9.66
CA LEU A 194 1.70 -6.59 9.63
C LEU A 194 2.44 -5.73 8.60
N TRP A 195 3.77 -5.77 8.59
CA TRP A 195 4.60 -5.07 7.61
C TRP A 195 4.26 -5.50 6.19
N TRP A 196 4.13 -6.81 5.95
CA TRP A 196 3.76 -7.33 4.64
C TRP A 196 2.36 -6.87 4.20
N LEU A 197 1.37 -6.87 5.09
CA LEU A 197 0.03 -6.37 4.81
C LEU A 197 0.04 -4.88 4.44
N ARG A 198 0.78 -4.07 5.19
CA ARG A 198 0.94 -2.63 4.90
C ARG A 198 1.63 -2.41 3.56
N ARG A 199 2.72 -3.12 3.29
CA ARG A 199 3.45 -3.03 2.01
C ARG A 199 2.56 -3.44 0.84
N ARG A 200 1.73 -4.45 1.03
CA ARG A 200 0.76 -4.86 0.03
C ARG A 200 -0.32 -3.80 -0.21
N LEU A 201 -0.85 -3.21 0.86
CA LEU A 201 -1.84 -2.13 0.79
C LEU A 201 -1.25 -0.87 0.11
N GLU A 202 0.00 -0.53 0.41
CA GLU A 202 0.74 0.54 -0.25
C GLU A 202 0.82 0.30 -1.77
N GLY A 203 1.15 -0.91 -2.20
CA GLY A 203 1.15 -1.26 -3.62
C GLY A 203 -0.22 -1.09 -4.30
N VAL A 204 -1.32 -1.31 -3.58
CA VAL A 204 -2.68 -1.01 -4.09
C VAL A 204 -2.92 0.50 -4.15
N ALA A 205 -2.54 1.23 -3.11
CA ALA A 205 -2.65 2.68 -3.06
C ALA A 205 -1.84 3.36 -4.18
N GLU A 206 -0.65 2.85 -4.50
CA GLU A 206 0.19 3.32 -5.61
C GLU A 206 -0.51 3.11 -6.97
N VAL A 207 -1.11 1.94 -7.19
CA VAL A 207 -1.88 1.67 -8.42
C VAL A 207 -3.07 2.64 -8.55
N GLN A 208 -3.79 2.88 -7.46
CA GLN A 208 -4.92 3.82 -7.44
C GLN A 208 -4.44 5.25 -7.70
N ARG A 209 -3.38 5.71 -7.02
CA ARG A 209 -2.79 7.04 -7.24
C ARG A 209 -2.40 7.24 -8.69
N GLY A 210 -1.71 6.26 -9.29
CA GLY A 210 -1.31 6.33 -10.70
C GLY A 210 -2.50 6.33 -11.68
N MET A 211 -3.67 5.83 -11.28
CA MET A 211 -4.91 5.96 -12.07
C MET A 211 -5.52 7.35 -11.95
N VAL A 212 -5.64 7.87 -10.73
CA VAL A 212 -6.20 9.21 -10.46
C VAL A 212 -5.31 10.31 -11.05
N GLU A 213 -3.98 10.19 -10.96
CA GLU A 213 -3.04 11.13 -11.54
C GLU A 213 -3.20 11.25 -13.06
N LYS A 214 -3.31 10.12 -13.77
CA LYS A 214 -3.60 10.09 -15.20
C LYS A 214 -4.95 10.70 -15.54
N ARG A 215 -5.95 10.58 -14.65
CA ARG A 215 -7.25 11.21 -14.84
C ARG A 215 -7.15 12.74 -14.74
N ILE A 216 -6.45 13.25 -13.74
CA ILE A 216 -6.22 14.69 -13.54
C ILE A 216 -5.41 15.26 -14.70
N GLU A 217 -4.33 14.60 -15.11
CA GLU A 217 -3.52 15.01 -16.24
C GLU A 217 -4.36 15.17 -17.51
N ARG A 218 -5.27 14.20 -17.77
CA ARG A 218 -6.16 14.26 -18.92
C ARG A 218 -7.30 15.26 -18.76
N ALA A 219 -7.80 15.48 -17.56
CA ALA A 219 -8.80 16.51 -17.29
C ALA A 219 -8.20 17.89 -17.60
N ARG A 220 -6.98 18.15 -17.11
CA ARG A 220 -6.21 19.36 -17.40
C ARG A 220 -5.88 19.50 -18.89
N GLU A 221 -5.53 18.40 -19.56
CA GLU A 221 -5.25 18.45 -21.01
C GLU A 221 -6.54 18.69 -21.83
N LYS A 222 -7.68 18.14 -21.41
CA LYS A 222 -8.97 18.44 -22.04
C LYS A 222 -9.31 19.92 -21.93
N GLU A 223 -9.13 20.53 -20.77
CA GLU A 223 -9.32 21.97 -20.56
C GLU A 223 -8.44 22.80 -21.50
N LYS A 224 -7.14 22.49 -21.57
CA LYS A 224 -6.20 23.12 -22.51
C LYS A 224 -6.60 22.91 -23.97
N SER A 225 -7.06 21.71 -24.34
CA SER A 225 -7.44 21.39 -25.72
C SER A 225 -8.75 22.06 -26.13
N ILE A 226 -9.69 22.28 -25.21
CA ILE A 226 -10.92 23.02 -25.47
C ILE A 226 -10.58 24.49 -25.71
N LEU A 227 -9.69 25.06 -24.89
CA LEU A 227 -9.15 26.40 -25.09
C LEU A 227 -8.47 26.54 -26.45
N TYR A 228 -7.61 25.58 -26.82
CA TYR A 228 -6.93 25.59 -28.11
C TYR A 228 -7.90 25.45 -29.29
N LYS A 229 -8.88 24.53 -29.21
CA LYS A 229 -9.91 24.36 -30.26
C LYS A 229 -10.79 25.60 -30.40
N MET A 230 -11.13 26.27 -29.31
CA MET A 230 -11.94 27.49 -29.31
C MET A 230 -11.14 28.70 -29.84
N GLY A 231 -9.91 28.87 -29.37
CA GLY A 231 -8.99 29.90 -29.88
C GLY A 231 -8.68 29.71 -31.37
N GLY A 232 -8.58 28.46 -31.83
CA GLY A 232 -8.42 28.11 -33.24
C GLY A 232 -9.68 28.35 -34.08
N MET A 233 -10.88 28.23 -33.52
CA MET A 233 -12.12 28.58 -34.21
C MET A 233 -12.26 30.09 -34.40
N SER A 234 -11.76 30.90 -33.47
CA SER A 234 -11.71 32.37 -33.61
C SER A 234 -10.76 32.85 -34.72
N GLY A 235 -9.93 31.96 -35.29
CA GLY A 235 -9.11 32.22 -36.47
C GLY A 235 -9.78 31.87 -37.80
N VAL A 236 -10.96 31.22 -37.79
CA VAL A 236 -11.77 31.06 -39.00
C VAL A 236 -12.55 32.37 -39.17
N GLY A 237 -11.93 33.26 -39.93
CA GLY A 237 -12.25 34.67 -39.94
C GLY A 237 -13.72 35.01 -40.21
N VAL A 238 -14.11 36.13 -39.61
CA VAL A 238 -15.09 37.06 -40.20
C VAL A 238 -14.43 37.70 -41.43
N GLY A 239 -14.09 36.88 -42.41
CA GLY A 239 -13.97 37.28 -43.79
C GLY A 239 -15.37 37.21 -44.36
N VAL A 240 -16.07 38.35 -44.38
CA VAL A 240 -17.26 38.52 -45.23
C VAL A 240 -16.79 38.30 -46.67
N GLY A 241 -16.87 37.06 -47.11
CA GLY A 241 -16.37 36.59 -48.38
C GLY A 241 -17.13 35.32 -48.73
N VAL A 242 -18.31 35.51 -49.29
CA VAL A 242 -19.11 34.48 -49.95
C VAL A 242 -18.19 33.72 -50.91
N GLY A 243 -17.81 32.50 -50.52
CA GLY A 243 -16.84 31.69 -51.25
C GLY A 243 -17.02 30.23 -50.93
N VAL A 244 -18.13 29.67 -51.41
CA VAL A 244 -18.34 28.21 -51.52
C VAL A 244 -17.28 27.68 -52.50
N GLY A 245 -16.11 27.33 -51.99
CA GLY A 245 -14.96 26.86 -52.76
C GLY A 245 -14.66 25.41 -52.45
N VAL A 246 -15.13 24.53 -53.33
CA VAL A 246 -14.95 23.07 -53.34
C VAL A 246 -13.46 22.70 -53.30
N CYS A 247 -13.06 21.90 -52.32
CA CYS A 247 -11.74 21.28 -52.27
C CYS A 247 -11.64 20.20 -53.36
N ARG A 248 -11.00 20.51 -54.49
CA ARG A 248 -10.60 19.52 -55.50
C ARG A 248 -9.29 19.91 -56.19
N GLY A 249 -8.28 19.06 -56.02
CA GLY A 249 -7.03 19.02 -56.81
C GLY A 249 -6.06 20.15 -56.48
N ASP A 250 -4.76 20.03 -56.67
CA ASP A 250 -3.90 18.96 -57.19
C ASP A 250 -2.46 19.36 -56.82
N GLU A 251 -1.58 18.38 -56.79
CA GLU A 251 -0.16 18.52 -56.49
C GLU A 251 0.57 19.37 -57.54
N SER A 252 1.38 20.33 -57.11
CA SER A 252 2.66 20.69 -57.77
C SER A 252 3.36 21.83 -57.02
N GLY A 253 4.70 21.75 -57.03
CA GLY A 253 5.69 22.64 -56.44
C GLY A 253 5.46 24.16 -56.57
N LEU A 254 6.17 25.05 -55.90
CA LEU A 254 7.49 25.07 -55.24
C LEU A 254 7.60 26.49 -54.58
N PRO A 255 8.72 26.90 -53.96
CA PRO A 255 8.72 27.82 -52.83
C PRO A 255 8.92 29.29 -53.22
N LEU A 256 8.87 30.13 -52.18
CA LEU A 256 9.73 31.29 -51.92
C LEU A 256 8.93 32.59 -51.73
N ARG A 257 9.15 33.18 -50.53
CA ARG A 257 9.21 34.61 -50.20
C ARG A 257 8.37 35.52 -51.11
N ASP A 258 7.32 36.13 -50.55
CA ASP A 258 7.42 37.54 -50.17
C ASP A 258 6.17 37.98 -49.41
N ARG A 259 6.29 38.19 -48.10
CA ARG A 259 5.59 39.28 -47.43
C ARG A 259 6.27 39.59 -46.10
N VAL A 260 7.38 40.30 -46.24
CA VAL A 260 7.77 41.47 -45.46
C VAL A 260 7.00 41.65 -44.14
N ALA A 261 7.71 41.33 -43.06
CA ALA A 261 7.83 42.13 -41.85
C ALA A 261 6.67 43.09 -41.52
N LEU A 262 5.64 42.56 -40.86
CA LEU A 262 4.82 43.34 -39.95
C LEU A 262 5.07 42.82 -38.54
N GLY A 263 5.94 43.56 -37.84
CA GLY A 263 5.84 43.73 -36.39
C GLY A 263 6.14 42.50 -35.55
N ALA A 264 7.43 42.27 -35.31
CA ALA A 264 7.90 41.72 -34.05
C ALA A 264 7.41 42.65 -32.92
N GLY A 265 6.22 42.37 -32.43
CA GLY A 265 5.51 43.08 -31.39
C GLY A 265 4.40 42.21 -30.82
N ALA A 266 4.63 40.90 -30.77
CA ALA A 266 3.92 40.00 -29.88
C ALA A 266 4.41 40.28 -28.44
N GLY A 267 4.16 41.52 -27.99
CA GLY A 267 4.17 41.86 -26.59
C GLY A 267 2.93 41.22 -26.00
N ASP A 268 3.15 40.43 -24.97
CA ASP A 268 2.15 39.78 -24.13
C ASP A 268 0.90 40.65 -23.98
N ILE A 269 -0.16 40.34 -24.74
CA ILE A 269 -1.48 40.90 -24.50
C ILE A 269 -1.98 40.20 -23.23
N ALA A 270 -1.70 40.81 -22.09
CA ALA A 270 -2.40 40.52 -20.86
C ALA A 270 -3.91 40.67 -21.15
N PRO A 271 -4.74 39.64 -20.90
CA PRO A 271 -6.12 39.58 -21.42
C PRO A 271 -7.11 40.40 -20.59
N ASP A 272 -6.68 41.49 -19.95
CA ASP A 272 -7.55 42.33 -19.16
C ASP A 272 -7.26 43.79 -19.51
N MET A 273 -8.30 44.60 -19.67
CA MET A 273 -8.33 45.96 -20.26
C MET A 273 -8.62 46.04 -21.78
N ILE A 274 -9.70 45.40 -22.25
CA ILE A 274 -10.44 46.01 -23.39
C ILE A 274 -11.12 47.25 -22.80
N ASP A 275 -10.77 48.43 -23.29
CA ASP A 275 -11.34 49.70 -22.83
C ASP A 275 -12.86 49.71 -23.11
N GLU A 276 -13.70 50.24 -22.21
CA GLU A 276 -15.17 50.20 -22.35
C GLU A 276 -15.64 50.83 -23.67
N LYS A 277 -14.84 51.76 -24.21
CA LYS A 277 -15.05 52.38 -25.53
C LYS A 277 -14.91 51.37 -26.66
N GLU A 278 -13.91 50.50 -26.62
CA GLU A 278 -13.66 49.50 -27.64
C GLU A 278 -14.76 48.41 -27.59
N LYS A 279 -15.19 48.03 -26.39
CA LYS A 279 -16.36 47.16 -26.19
C LYS A 279 -17.63 47.74 -26.82
N ALA A 280 -17.93 49.01 -26.56
CA ALA A 280 -19.07 49.69 -27.16
C ALA A 280 -18.96 49.82 -28.69
N GLU A 281 -17.77 50.06 -29.23
CA GLU A 281 -17.53 50.06 -30.67
C GLU A 281 -17.74 48.68 -31.30
N ILE A 282 -17.32 47.60 -30.64
CA ILE A 282 -17.57 46.23 -31.07
C ILE A 282 -19.07 45.92 -31.04
N GLU A 283 -19.76 46.26 -29.95
CA GLU A 283 -21.22 46.10 -29.81
C GLU A 283 -21.96 46.86 -30.91
N SER A 284 -21.50 48.06 -31.30
CA SER A 284 -22.09 48.85 -32.39
C SER A 284 -21.91 48.24 -33.78
N LYS A 285 -20.84 47.45 -33.99
CA LYS A 285 -20.56 46.73 -35.24
C LYS A 285 -21.27 45.38 -35.33
N LEU A 286 -21.79 44.88 -34.21
CA LEU A 286 -22.43 43.59 -34.10
C LEU A 286 -23.93 43.73 -34.33
N THR A 287 -24.51 42.88 -35.18
CA THR A 287 -25.97 42.82 -35.32
C THR A 287 -26.60 42.31 -34.01
N PRO A 288 -27.82 42.74 -33.66
CA PRO A 288 -28.48 42.29 -32.42
C PRO A 288 -28.63 40.77 -32.33
N GLU A 289 -28.81 40.08 -33.48
CA GLU A 289 -28.85 38.62 -33.54
C GLU A 289 -27.48 37.98 -33.22
N GLN A 290 -26.39 38.56 -33.72
CA GLN A 290 -25.04 38.09 -33.39
C GLN A 290 -24.74 38.28 -31.90
N LEU A 291 -25.12 39.40 -31.30
CA LEU A 291 -24.94 39.64 -29.87
C LEU A 291 -25.68 38.59 -29.02
N GLN A 292 -26.89 38.20 -29.41
CA GLN A 292 -27.64 37.14 -28.74
C GLN A 292 -26.95 35.78 -28.86
N LEU A 293 -26.43 35.45 -30.06
CA LEU A 293 -25.68 34.21 -30.28
C LEU A 293 -24.40 34.17 -29.42
N PHE A 294 -23.62 35.26 -29.40
CA PHE A 294 -22.43 35.37 -28.54
C PHE A 294 -22.78 35.26 -27.06
N ALA A 295 -23.87 35.88 -26.61
CA ALA A 295 -24.33 35.75 -25.22
C ALA A 295 -24.69 34.29 -24.87
N GLN A 296 -25.38 33.58 -25.78
CA GLN A 296 -25.72 32.18 -25.60
C GLN A 296 -24.48 31.27 -25.62
N GLU A 297 -23.53 31.51 -26.52
CA GLU A 297 -22.27 30.78 -26.58
C GLU A 297 -21.41 31.01 -25.33
N ASN A 298 -21.35 32.25 -24.84
CA ASN A 298 -20.63 32.61 -23.61
C ASN A 298 -21.24 31.94 -22.38
N ASP A 299 -22.56 31.91 -22.23
CA ASP A 299 -23.24 31.18 -21.13
C ASP A 299 -22.97 29.67 -21.22
N GLY A 300 -23.04 29.11 -22.43
CA GLY A 300 -22.68 27.70 -22.66
C GLY A 300 -21.22 27.38 -22.35
N LEU A 301 -20.32 28.32 -22.63
CA LEU A 301 -18.90 28.21 -22.33
C LEU A 301 -18.63 28.30 -20.82
N LEU A 302 -19.27 29.26 -20.13
CA LEU A 302 -19.17 29.44 -18.69
C LEU A 302 -19.63 28.18 -17.94
N LYS A 303 -20.77 27.61 -18.33
CA LYS A 303 -21.27 26.33 -17.79
C LYS A 303 -20.26 25.20 -17.98
N ARG A 304 -19.65 25.09 -19.16
CA ARG A 304 -18.60 24.08 -19.41
C ARG A 304 -17.35 24.31 -18.56
N TYR A 305 -16.97 25.55 -18.30
CA TYR A 305 -15.86 25.85 -17.38
C TYR A 305 -16.21 25.48 -15.94
N GLU A 306 -17.40 25.81 -15.47
CA GLU A 306 -17.86 25.47 -14.12
C GLU A 306 -17.89 23.95 -13.92
N ASP A 307 -18.45 23.21 -14.88
CA ASP A 307 -18.48 21.74 -14.85
C ASP A 307 -17.07 21.12 -14.87
N ASN A 308 -16.16 21.65 -15.69
CA ASN A 308 -14.79 21.13 -15.79
C ASN A 308 -13.99 21.43 -14.51
N LEU A 309 -14.12 22.65 -13.97
CA LEU A 309 -13.50 23.04 -12.72
C LEU A 309 -13.97 22.17 -11.57
N GLY A 310 -15.28 21.88 -11.48
CA GLY A 310 -15.82 20.93 -10.51
C GLY A 310 -15.21 19.52 -10.63
N LYS A 311 -15.01 19.03 -11.86
CA LYS A 311 -14.35 17.74 -12.11
C LYS A 311 -12.88 17.74 -11.68
N VAL A 312 -12.14 18.80 -12.00
CA VAL A 312 -10.72 18.92 -11.61
C VAL A 312 -10.60 19.03 -10.09
N GLN A 313 -11.45 19.81 -9.43
CA GLN A 313 -11.47 19.93 -7.97
C GLN A 313 -11.78 18.60 -7.28
N ASN A 314 -12.76 17.83 -7.78
CA ASN A 314 -13.08 16.51 -7.23
C ASN A 314 -11.92 15.52 -7.41
N ALA A 315 -11.30 15.52 -8.59
CA ALA A 315 -10.14 14.68 -8.86
C ALA A 315 -8.94 15.08 -7.99
N GLU A 316 -8.68 16.37 -7.82
CA GLU A 316 -7.65 16.91 -6.92
C GLU A 316 -7.91 16.50 -5.47
N LYS A 317 -9.14 16.64 -4.98
CA LYS A 317 -9.54 16.19 -3.64
C LYS A 317 -9.24 14.71 -3.44
N SER A 318 -9.60 13.86 -4.41
CA SER A 318 -9.31 12.43 -4.36
C SER A 318 -7.80 12.15 -4.35
N LEU A 319 -7.01 12.86 -5.17
CA LEU A 319 -5.56 12.73 -5.18
C LEU A 319 -4.93 13.15 -3.85
N LEU A 320 -5.41 14.24 -3.23
CA LEU A 320 -4.94 14.67 -1.90
C LEU A 320 -5.26 13.62 -0.83
N GLU A 321 -6.47 13.06 -0.84
CA GLU A 321 -6.85 12.00 0.09
C GLU A 321 -5.95 10.76 -0.07
N ILE A 322 -5.77 10.28 -1.31
CA ILE A 322 -4.92 9.11 -1.60
C ILE A 322 -3.45 9.40 -1.25
N SER A 323 -2.96 10.60 -1.55
CA SER A 323 -1.59 11.00 -1.22
C SER A 323 -1.38 11.06 0.29
N SER A 324 -2.36 11.55 1.06
CA SER A 324 -2.30 11.59 2.53
C SER A 324 -2.27 10.17 3.13
N LEU A 325 -3.08 9.26 2.58
CA LEU A 325 -3.12 7.86 2.98
C LEU A 325 -1.80 7.16 2.63
N GLN A 326 -1.27 7.40 1.42
CA GLN A 326 0.03 6.85 1.01
C GLN A 326 1.15 7.35 1.91
N GLN A 327 1.21 8.65 2.21
CA GLN A 327 2.22 9.19 3.12
C GLN A 327 2.14 8.50 4.49
N THR A 328 0.92 8.31 5.01
CA THR A 328 0.70 7.61 6.28
C THR A 328 1.18 6.16 6.21
N LEU A 329 0.90 5.44 5.13
CA LEU A 329 1.36 4.06 4.94
C LEU A 329 2.88 3.96 4.82
N VAL A 330 3.52 4.85 4.04
CA VAL A 330 4.97 4.90 3.89
C VAL A 330 5.65 5.20 5.23
N MET A 331 5.10 6.13 6.01
CA MET A 331 5.58 6.42 7.36
C MET A 331 5.43 5.20 8.29
N HIS A 332 4.30 4.49 8.25
CA HIS A 332 4.16 3.26 9.03
C HIS A 332 5.18 2.21 8.63
N LEU A 333 5.42 2.04 7.33
CA LEU A 333 6.41 1.08 6.84
C LEU A 333 7.83 1.42 7.26
N SER A 334 8.24 2.69 7.21
CA SER A 334 9.57 3.09 7.67
C SER A 334 9.74 2.89 9.17
N THR A 335 8.73 3.22 9.98
CA THR A 335 8.76 2.96 11.43
C THR A 335 8.81 1.48 11.76
N GLN A 336 8.10 0.64 11.00
CA GLN A 336 8.11 -0.81 11.19
C GLN A 336 9.38 -1.46 10.68
N GLU A 337 9.98 -0.95 9.60
CA GLU A 337 11.26 -1.45 9.09
C GLU A 337 12.37 -1.28 10.12
N GLU A 338 12.47 -0.12 10.76
CA GLU A 338 13.42 0.10 11.87
C GLU A 338 13.16 -0.86 13.03
N PHE A 339 11.89 -1.01 13.42
CA PHE A 339 11.52 -1.90 14.53
C PHE A 339 11.78 -3.38 14.22
N ILE A 340 11.52 -3.83 12.99
CA ILE A 340 11.83 -5.19 12.54
C ILE A 340 13.34 -5.39 12.48
N ASN A 341 14.11 -4.43 11.97
CA ASN A 341 15.57 -4.51 11.95
C ASN A 341 16.15 -4.60 13.36
N GLN A 342 15.61 -3.82 14.30
CA GLN A 342 15.96 -3.94 15.71
C GLN A 342 15.61 -5.33 16.24
N LEU A 343 14.40 -5.83 15.99
CA LEU A 343 13.95 -7.12 16.50
C LEU A 343 14.71 -8.31 15.90
N VAL A 344 15.11 -8.23 14.63
CA VAL A 344 15.96 -9.22 13.95
C VAL A 344 17.37 -9.17 14.51
N THR A 345 17.93 -7.97 14.70
CA THR A 345 19.25 -7.79 15.33
C THR A 345 19.25 -8.33 16.75
N ASP A 346 18.21 -8.03 17.53
CA ASP A 346 18.01 -8.55 18.87
C ASP A 346 17.88 -10.08 18.87
N ALA A 347 17.19 -10.67 17.89
CA ALA A 347 17.09 -12.12 17.75
C ALA A 347 18.46 -12.78 17.48
N VAL A 348 19.25 -12.21 16.56
CA VAL A 348 20.61 -12.71 16.25
C VAL A 348 21.56 -12.54 17.44
N ASN A 349 21.51 -11.38 18.10
CA ASN A 349 22.30 -11.12 19.30
C ASN A 349 21.88 -12.04 20.45
N THR A 350 20.59 -12.35 20.58
CA THR A 350 20.09 -13.28 21.58
C THR A 350 20.56 -14.70 21.27
N GLU A 351 20.44 -15.18 20.02
CA GLU A 351 20.91 -16.51 19.63
C GLU A 351 22.41 -16.68 19.91
N THR A 352 23.22 -15.67 19.58
CA THR A 352 24.67 -15.69 19.83
C THR A 352 24.98 -15.61 21.33
N ASN A 353 24.29 -14.76 22.09
CA ASN A 353 24.48 -14.62 23.53
C ASN A 353 24.02 -15.86 24.30
N VAL A 354 22.89 -16.47 23.93
CA VAL A 354 22.41 -17.74 24.49
C VAL A 354 23.33 -18.89 24.09
N GLY A 355 23.80 -18.92 22.85
CA GLY A 355 24.78 -19.90 22.38
C GLY A 355 26.10 -19.82 23.15
N GLN A 356 26.59 -18.61 23.40
CA GLN A 356 27.80 -18.38 24.20
C GLN A 356 27.55 -18.65 25.68
N GLY A 357 26.42 -18.18 26.22
CA GLY A 357 25.97 -18.42 27.58
C GLY A 357 25.84 -19.92 27.87
N ASN A 358 25.27 -20.70 26.97
CA ASN A 358 25.18 -22.16 27.08
C ASN A 358 26.57 -22.83 27.05
N LYS A 359 27.51 -22.36 26.21
CA LYS A 359 28.90 -22.84 26.22
C LYS A 359 29.61 -22.50 27.53
N ASP A 360 29.42 -21.30 28.04
CA ASP A 360 30.00 -20.86 29.30
C ASP A 360 29.37 -21.59 30.49
N LEU A 361 28.06 -21.83 30.46
CA LEU A 361 27.35 -22.69 31.42
C LEU A 361 27.85 -24.13 31.39
N LYS A 362 28.10 -24.70 30.20
CA LYS A 362 28.68 -26.03 30.05
C LYS A 362 30.10 -26.06 30.61
N ARG A 363 30.93 -25.05 30.30
CA ARG A 363 32.29 -24.90 30.84
C ARG A 363 32.29 -24.72 32.37
N VAL A 364 31.35 -23.95 32.92
CA VAL A 364 31.20 -23.74 34.37
C VAL A 364 30.69 -25.01 35.05
N ALA A 365 29.77 -25.76 34.42
CA ALA A 365 29.33 -27.06 34.93
C ALA A 365 30.46 -28.12 34.90
N GLU A 366 31.32 -28.08 33.89
CA GLU A 366 32.51 -28.93 33.78
C GLU A 366 33.60 -28.56 34.79
N ARG A 367 33.73 -27.26 35.14
CA ARG A 367 34.61 -26.84 36.24
C ARG A 367 34.03 -27.35 37.56
N ARG A 368 34.58 -28.46 38.06
CA ARG A 368 34.34 -28.94 39.44
C ARG A 368 34.51 -27.75 40.39
N SER A 369 33.47 -27.49 41.17
CA SER A 369 33.34 -26.28 41.99
C SER A 369 34.64 -25.98 42.75
N THR A 370 35.23 -24.81 42.48
CA THR A 370 36.31 -24.28 43.32
C THR A 370 35.88 -24.24 44.78
N ALA A 371 34.60 -24.05 45.07
CA ALA A 371 34.06 -24.15 46.43
C ALA A 371 34.11 -25.58 46.99
N GLN A 372 33.90 -26.62 46.18
CA GLN A 372 34.14 -27.99 46.61
C GLN A 372 35.63 -28.23 46.90
N ALA A 373 36.54 -27.71 46.07
CA ALA A 373 37.98 -27.82 46.33
C ALA A 373 38.39 -27.11 47.63
N VAL A 374 37.85 -25.91 47.90
CA VAL A 374 38.08 -25.19 49.16
C VAL A 374 37.47 -25.95 50.34
N PHE A 375 36.27 -26.51 50.21
CA PHE A 375 35.64 -27.33 51.25
C PHE A 375 36.45 -28.60 51.55
N TRP A 376 36.88 -29.33 50.53
CA TRP A 376 37.77 -30.48 50.72
C TRP A 376 39.14 -30.07 51.27
N GLY A 377 39.64 -28.89 50.91
CA GLY A 377 40.86 -28.30 51.46
C GLY A 377 40.73 -27.99 52.95
N THR A 378 39.63 -27.38 53.39
CA THR A 378 39.38 -27.08 54.80
C THR A 378 39.09 -28.35 55.61
N VAL A 379 38.30 -29.29 55.08
CA VAL A 379 38.07 -30.59 55.71
C VAL A 379 39.38 -31.35 55.86
N GLY A 380 40.22 -31.38 54.82
CA GLY A 380 41.55 -32.00 54.84
C GLY A 380 42.47 -31.38 55.89
N LEU A 381 42.51 -30.05 55.97
CA LEU A 381 43.30 -29.31 56.96
C LEU A 381 42.80 -29.57 58.39
N CYS A 382 41.48 -29.59 58.62
CA CYS A 382 40.91 -29.93 59.92
C CYS A 382 41.24 -31.38 60.32
N THR A 383 41.11 -32.35 59.40
CA THR A 383 41.49 -33.74 59.70
C THR A 383 42.98 -33.90 59.97
N TRP A 384 43.84 -33.17 59.24
CA TRP A 384 45.27 -33.17 59.48
C TRP A 384 45.64 -32.62 60.85
N LEU A 385 45.01 -31.51 61.27
CA LEU A 385 45.21 -30.94 62.61
C LEU A 385 44.78 -31.89 63.72
N VAL A 386 43.63 -32.56 63.57
CA VAL A 386 43.15 -33.56 64.56
C VAL A 386 44.09 -34.77 64.64
N ILE A 387 44.62 -35.24 63.51
CA ILE A 387 45.59 -36.34 63.49
C ILE A 387 46.93 -35.91 64.10
N TRP A 388 47.38 -34.68 63.81
CA TRP A 388 48.61 -34.13 64.37
C TRP A 388 48.54 -34.02 65.89
N ASP A 389 47.43 -33.48 66.42
CA ASP A 389 47.14 -33.37 67.87
C ASP A 389 46.95 -34.73 68.56
N ALA A 390 46.63 -35.79 67.80
CA ALA A 390 46.49 -37.15 68.33
C ALA A 390 47.82 -37.92 68.38
N ILE A 391 48.81 -37.54 67.57
CA ILE A 391 50.10 -38.24 67.44
C ILE A 391 51.19 -37.56 68.27
N PHE A 392 51.17 -36.23 68.36
CA PHE A 392 52.08 -35.39 69.16
C PHE A 392 51.30 -34.67 70.25
#